data_AF-A0A6L7KG07-F1
#
_entry.id   AF-A0A6L7KG07-F1
#
_cell.length_a   1.000
_cell.length_b   1.000
_cell.length_c   1.000
_cell.angle_alpha   90.00
_cell.angle_beta   90.00
_cell.angle_gamma   90.00
#
_symmetry.space_group_name_H-M   'P 1'
#
loop_
_entity.id
_entity.type
_entity.pdbx_description
1 polymer ?
#
loop_
_entity_poly.entity_id
_entity_poly.type
_entity_poly.pdbx_seq_one_letter_code
_entity_poly.pdbx_strand_id
1 'polypeptide(L)'
;MPKFTECHVHLDKCYTISRMSGVSGGLQAAMAAQAADRAHWTRSDIRSRAMRGLEELVSSGCGSVRSHVDWGRDDSPNAPSLAWSVLGELAQDCSDRVTLQLAPLTDAEQIADPAVADAIAREIASN
;
A
#
# COMPACT_ATOMS: atom_id res chain seq x y z
N MET A 1 3.19 6.31 -28.33
CA MET A 1 4.20 6.37 -27.26
C MET A 1 3.88 5.29 -26.22
N PRO A 2 4.87 4.72 -25.52
CA PRO A 2 4.59 3.82 -24.39
C PRO A 2 3.83 4.58 -23.27
N LYS A 3 3.05 3.85 -22.47
CA LYS A 3 2.38 4.41 -21.29
C LYS A 3 3.41 4.78 -20.20
N PHE A 4 3.04 5.69 -19.30
CA PHE A 4 3.89 6.05 -18.16
C PHE A 4 3.99 4.91 -17.15
N THR A 5 5.08 4.92 -16.39
CA THR A 5 5.30 4.02 -15.25
C THR A 5 5.39 4.85 -13.99
N GLU A 6 4.54 4.53 -13.02
CA GLU A 6 4.65 5.03 -11.66
C GLU A 6 5.35 3.96 -10.82
N CYS A 7 6.62 4.21 -10.47
CA CYS A 7 7.46 3.20 -9.83
C CYS A 7 7.36 3.20 -8.30
N HIS A 8 6.76 4.23 -7.69
CA HIS A 8 6.67 4.35 -6.25
C HIS A 8 5.45 5.17 -5.81
N VAL A 9 4.41 4.49 -5.34
CA VAL A 9 3.27 5.11 -4.64
C VAL A 9 2.89 4.37 -3.36
N HIS A 10 2.02 4.98 -2.57
CA HIS A 10 1.39 4.39 -1.39
C HIS A 10 -0.14 4.49 -1.52
N LEU A 11 -0.76 3.56 -2.26
CA LEU A 11 -2.21 3.58 -2.48
C LEU A 11 -3.01 3.20 -1.23
N ASP A 12 -2.43 2.43 -0.31
CA ASP A 12 -3.01 2.10 1.00
C ASP A 12 -3.28 3.36 1.85
N LYS A 13 -2.37 4.32 1.75
CA LYS A 13 -2.31 5.56 2.52
C LYS A 13 -2.84 6.79 1.79
N CYS A 14 -3.16 6.68 0.50
CA CYS A 14 -3.61 7.83 -0.28
C CYS A 14 -4.97 8.35 0.23
N TYR A 15 -5.24 9.64 -0.03
CA TYR A 15 -6.50 10.29 0.34
C TYR A 15 -6.85 10.31 1.84
N THR A 16 -5.85 10.34 2.72
CA THR A 16 -6.04 10.34 4.17
C THR A 16 -5.72 11.67 4.86
N ILE A 17 -5.07 12.61 4.17
CA ILE A 17 -4.60 13.87 4.80
C ILE A 17 -5.72 14.72 5.41
N SER A 18 -6.93 14.69 4.84
CA SER A 18 -8.06 15.52 5.29
C SER A 18 -8.62 15.12 6.67
N ARG A 19 -8.30 13.91 7.15
CA ARG A 19 -8.69 13.39 8.47
C ARG A 19 -7.54 13.36 9.46
N MET A 20 -6.35 13.80 9.05
CA MET A 20 -5.19 13.94 9.93
C MET A 20 -5.13 15.37 10.47
N SER A 21 -4.87 15.53 11.77
CA SER A 21 -4.66 16.83 12.40
C SER A 21 -3.19 17.03 12.76
N GLY A 22 -2.71 18.27 12.65
CA GLY A 22 -1.40 18.65 13.18
C GLY A 22 -0.19 17.97 12.54
N VAL A 23 -0.28 17.49 11.30
CA VAL A 23 0.86 16.88 10.59
C VAL A 23 1.89 17.95 10.26
N SER A 24 2.83 18.14 11.19
CA SER A 24 4.00 19.00 11.08
C SER A 24 5.17 18.27 11.74
N GLY A 25 6.40 18.45 11.26
CA GLY A 25 7.58 17.81 11.88
C GLY A 25 8.16 16.59 11.16
N GLY A 26 8.04 16.51 9.82
CA GLY A 26 8.80 15.56 8.99
C GLY A 26 8.28 14.12 9.04
N LEU A 27 9.16 13.17 8.68
CA LEU A 27 8.77 11.76 8.47
C LEU A 27 8.18 11.10 9.72
N GLN A 28 8.78 11.30 10.89
CA GLN A 28 8.30 10.69 12.13
C GLN A 28 6.89 11.15 12.48
N ALA A 29 6.59 12.45 12.32
CA ALA A 29 5.25 12.98 12.53
C ALA A 29 4.25 12.40 11.52
N ALA A 30 4.65 12.23 10.25
CA ALA A 30 3.81 11.60 9.23
C ALA A 30 3.53 10.11 9.53
N MET A 31 4.52 9.37 10.02
CA MET A 31 4.35 7.98 10.46
C MET A 31 3.39 7.88 11.64
N ALA A 32 3.52 8.76 12.64
CA ALA A 32 2.62 8.79 13.80
C ALA A 32 1.19 9.16 13.40
N ALA A 33 1.02 10.16 12.51
CA ALA A 33 -0.29 10.54 11.98
C ALA A 33 -0.94 9.39 11.20
N GLN A 34 -0.17 8.67 10.38
CA GLN A 34 -0.67 7.50 9.67
C GLN A 34 -1.01 6.34 10.62
N ALA A 35 -0.20 6.12 11.66
CA ALA A 35 -0.49 5.11 12.66
C ALA A 35 -1.82 5.38 13.39
N ALA A 36 -2.09 6.64 13.73
CA ALA A 36 -3.38 7.04 14.29
C ALA A 36 -4.53 6.89 13.28
N ASP A 37 -4.29 7.25 12.01
CA ASP A 37 -5.31 7.14 10.95
C ASP A 37 -5.75 5.70 10.69
N ARG A 38 -4.85 4.72 10.87
CA ARG A 38 -5.13 3.29 10.70
C ARG A 38 -6.31 2.79 11.54
N ALA A 39 -6.69 3.48 12.62
CA ALA A 39 -7.90 3.16 13.39
C ALA A 39 -9.19 3.24 12.56
N HIS A 40 -9.21 4.05 11.48
CA HIS A 40 -10.35 4.21 10.59
C HIS A 40 -10.36 3.24 9.40
N TRP A 41 -9.29 2.45 9.23
CA TRP A 41 -9.08 1.65 8.03
C TRP A 41 -9.99 0.41 8.04
N THR A 42 -10.92 0.39 7.09
CA THR A 42 -11.77 -0.75 6.75
C THR A 42 -11.50 -1.18 5.31
N ARG A 43 -11.96 -2.37 4.89
CA ARG A 43 -11.83 -2.78 3.47
C ARG A 43 -12.43 -1.76 2.52
N SER A 44 -13.62 -1.24 2.86
CA SER A 44 -14.32 -0.23 2.05
C SER A 44 -13.52 1.07 1.97
N ASP A 45 -13.04 1.59 3.10
CA ASP A 45 -12.23 2.81 3.16
C ASP A 45 -10.96 2.71 2.30
N ILE A 46 -10.20 1.61 2.46
CA ILE A 46 -8.98 1.38 1.68
C ILE A 46 -9.31 1.25 0.19
N ARG A 47 -10.29 0.42 -0.16
CA ARG A 47 -10.64 0.15 -1.56
C ARG A 47 -11.11 1.41 -2.27
N SER A 48 -11.98 2.21 -1.65
CA SER A 48 -12.48 3.45 -2.24
C SER A 48 -11.37 4.46 -2.52
N ARG A 49 -10.45 4.66 -1.57
CA ARG A 49 -9.33 5.60 -1.73
C ARG A 49 -8.29 5.10 -2.73
N ALA A 50 -7.89 3.84 -2.62
CA ALA A 50 -6.91 3.23 -3.52
C ALA A 50 -7.42 3.16 -4.97
N MET A 51 -8.70 2.82 -5.19
CA MET A 51 -9.31 2.84 -6.52
C MET A 51 -9.28 4.24 -7.12
N ARG A 52 -9.66 5.26 -6.35
CA ARG A 52 -9.59 6.65 -6.82
C ARG A 52 -8.18 7.03 -7.27
N GLY A 53 -7.17 6.74 -6.45
CA GLY A 53 -5.77 7.03 -6.81
C GLY A 53 -5.32 6.26 -8.06
N LEU A 54 -5.70 4.99 -8.18
CA LEU A 54 -5.38 4.17 -9.35
C LEU A 54 -6.06 4.70 -10.63
N GLU A 55 -7.32 5.12 -10.54
CA GLU A 55 -8.06 5.72 -11.67
C GLU A 55 -7.43 7.02 -12.15
N GLU A 56 -6.96 7.86 -11.24
CA GLU A 56 -6.23 9.10 -11.57
C GLU A 56 -4.90 8.79 -12.27
N LEU A 57 -4.16 7.77 -11.81
CA LEU A 57 -2.93 7.32 -12.49
C LEU A 57 -3.23 6.81 -13.90
N VAL A 58 -4.26 5.97 -14.06
CA VAL A 58 -4.66 5.40 -15.34
C VAL A 58 -5.14 6.46 -16.32
N SER A 59 -5.99 7.39 -15.87
CA SER A 59 -6.48 8.50 -16.71
C SER A 59 -5.37 9.48 -17.09
N SER A 60 -4.32 9.58 -16.27
CA SER A 60 -3.10 10.33 -16.57
C SER A 60 -2.12 9.58 -17.51
N GLY A 61 -2.47 8.38 -17.98
CA GLY A 61 -1.70 7.63 -18.97
C GLY A 61 -0.72 6.61 -18.38
N CYS A 62 -0.79 6.29 -17.08
CA CYS A 62 0.00 5.21 -16.50
C CYS A 62 -0.47 3.83 -16.99
N GLY A 63 0.49 2.97 -17.35
CA GLY A 63 0.26 1.58 -17.71
C GLY A 63 0.81 0.59 -16.69
N SER A 64 1.74 1.05 -15.84
CA SER A 64 2.34 0.25 -14.78
C SER A 64 2.50 1.10 -13.53
N VAL A 65 2.14 0.52 -12.38
CA VAL A 65 2.16 1.17 -11.07
C VAL A 65 2.76 0.19 -10.05
N ARG A 66 3.64 0.66 -9.17
CA ARG A 66 4.08 -0.09 -7.99
C ARG A 66 3.68 0.61 -6.70
N SER A 67 2.83 -0.04 -5.91
CA SER A 67 2.42 0.45 -4.59
C SER A 67 3.22 -0.25 -3.50
N HIS A 68 3.83 0.55 -2.62
CA HIS A 68 4.45 0.11 -1.38
C HIS A 68 3.38 0.10 -0.28
N VAL A 69 3.07 -1.08 0.25
CA VAL A 69 1.92 -1.30 1.14
C VAL A 69 2.43 -1.66 2.52
N ASP A 70 1.96 -0.96 3.56
CA ASP A 70 2.31 -1.31 4.95
C ASP A 70 2.11 -2.81 5.19
N TRP A 71 3.18 -3.47 5.63
CA TRP A 71 3.14 -4.87 6.04
C TRP A 71 2.87 -4.97 7.54
N GLY A 72 2.12 -6.00 7.95
CA GLY A 72 1.85 -6.24 9.36
C GLY A 72 0.87 -5.26 10.02
N ARG A 73 0.57 -5.56 11.28
CA ARG A 73 -0.09 -4.71 12.28
C ARG A 73 0.54 -4.99 13.65
N ASP A 74 0.32 -4.11 14.62
CA ASP A 74 0.84 -4.26 15.99
C ASP A 74 0.53 -5.63 16.63
N ASP A 75 -0.63 -6.22 16.30
CA ASP A 75 -1.07 -7.53 16.77
C ASP A 75 -0.66 -8.71 15.86
N SER A 76 -0.13 -8.45 14.67
CA SER A 76 0.31 -9.45 13.69
C SER A 76 1.40 -8.87 12.77
N PRO A 77 2.61 -8.59 13.30
CA PRO A 77 3.64 -7.87 12.55
C PRO A 77 4.13 -8.66 11.33
N ASN A 78 4.06 -9.99 11.38
CA ASN A 78 4.58 -10.89 10.34
C ASN A 78 3.51 -11.39 9.35
N ALA A 79 2.29 -10.84 9.39
CA ALA A 79 1.21 -11.20 8.47
C ALA A 79 0.87 -10.04 7.52
N PRO A 80 0.27 -10.31 6.35
CA PRO A 80 -0.26 -9.26 5.49
C PRO A 80 -1.23 -8.33 6.24
N SER A 81 -1.12 -7.03 5.97
CA SER A 81 -2.12 -6.08 6.45
C SER A 81 -3.44 -6.23 5.69
N LEU A 82 -4.52 -5.65 6.24
CA LEU A 82 -5.79 -5.54 5.52
C LEU A 82 -5.64 -4.85 4.16
N ALA A 83 -4.73 -3.86 4.09
CA ALA A 83 -4.47 -3.12 2.86
C ALA A 83 -3.81 -4.00 1.80
N TRP A 84 -2.92 -4.92 2.19
CA TRP A 84 -2.31 -5.88 1.27
C TRP A 84 -3.37 -6.67 0.50
N SER A 85 -4.31 -7.31 1.22
CA SER A 85 -5.36 -8.10 0.57
C SER A 85 -6.26 -7.24 -0.33
N VAL A 86 -6.65 -6.04 0.12
CA VAL A 86 -7.53 -5.15 -0.66
C VAL A 86 -6.84 -4.66 -1.94
N LEU A 87 -5.56 -4.30 -1.86
CA LEU A 87 -4.81 -3.88 -3.04
C LEU A 87 -4.50 -5.05 -3.98
N GLY A 88 -4.37 -6.27 -3.45
CA GLY A 88 -4.24 -7.49 -4.25
C GLY A 88 -5.49 -7.75 -5.09
N GLU A 89 -6.67 -7.62 -4.47
CA GLU A 89 -7.96 -7.66 -5.19
C GLU A 89 -8.02 -6.58 -6.28
N LEU A 90 -7.65 -5.33 -5.96
CA LEU A 90 -7.62 -4.25 -6.95
C LEU A 90 -6.67 -4.52 -8.12
N ALA A 91 -5.50 -5.12 -7.86
CA ALA A 91 -4.55 -5.48 -8.90
C ALA A 91 -5.15 -6.50 -9.89
N GLN A 92 -5.92 -7.47 -9.39
CA GLN A 92 -6.64 -8.42 -10.24
C GLN A 92 -7.80 -7.75 -10.99
N ASP A 93 -8.63 -6.99 -10.29
CA ASP A 93 -9.83 -6.33 -10.83
C ASP A 93 -9.50 -5.32 -11.94
N CYS A 94 -8.30 -4.73 -11.93
CA CYS A 94 -7.87 -3.68 -12.87
C CYS A 94 -6.77 -4.16 -13.86
N SER A 95 -6.50 -5.46 -13.90
CA SER A 95 -5.41 -6.06 -14.69
C SER A 95 -5.52 -5.83 -16.20
N ASP A 96 -6.72 -5.55 -16.71
CA ASP A 96 -7.00 -5.20 -18.11
C ASP A 96 -6.62 -3.74 -18.45
N ARG A 97 -6.51 -2.87 -17.44
CA ARG A 97 -6.25 -1.43 -17.59
C ARG A 97 -4.82 -1.03 -17.22
N VAL A 98 -4.28 -1.63 -16.16
CA VAL A 98 -2.99 -1.28 -15.56
C VAL A 98 -2.33 -2.48 -14.89
N THR A 99 -1.01 -2.60 -15.02
CA THR A 99 -0.24 -3.53 -14.20
C THR A 99 0.02 -2.89 -12.84
N LEU A 100 -0.68 -3.34 -11.80
CA LEU A 100 -0.42 -2.93 -10.42
C LEU A 100 0.44 -3.98 -9.71
N GLN A 101 1.65 -3.59 -9.33
CA GLN A 101 2.55 -4.39 -8.50
C GLN A 101 2.48 -3.94 -7.05
N LEU A 102 2.51 -4.90 -6.12
CA LEU A 102 2.57 -4.62 -4.69
C LEU A 102 3.96 -4.95 -4.15
N ALA A 103 4.49 -4.05 -3.34
CA ALA A 103 5.73 -4.25 -2.60
C ALA A 103 5.42 -4.18 -1.09
N PRO A 104 5.79 -5.18 -0.29
CA PRO A 104 5.63 -5.09 1.16
C PRO A 104 6.52 -3.96 1.68
N LEU A 105 5.95 -3.09 2.51
CA LEU A 105 6.70 -2.08 3.24
C LEU A 105 6.88 -2.58 4.67
N THR A 106 8.06 -3.12 4.94
CA THR A 106 8.51 -3.60 6.26
C THR A 106 9.61 -2.70 6.80
N ASP A 107 9.84 -2.78 8.11
CA ASP A 107 11.03 -2.17 8.71
C ASP A 107 12.29 -3.01 8.45
N ALA A 108 13.44 -2.36 8.57
CA ALA A 108 14.74 -2.97 8.25
C ALA A 108 15.12 -4.10 9.23
N GLU A 109 14.65 -4.04 10.48
CA GLU A 109 14.95 -5.05 11.49
C GLU A 109 14.14 -6.32 11.23
N GLN A 110 12.86 -6.16 10.87
CA GLN A 110 11.95 -7.24 10.52
C GLN A 110 12.44 -8.00 9.28
N ILE A 111 12.83 -7.31 8.20
CA ILE A 111 13.29 -7.98 6.98
C ILE A 111 14.70 -8.58 7.13
N ALA A 112 15.46 -8.17 8.14
CA ALA A 112 16.77 -8.76 8.44
C ALA A 112 16.65 -10.15 9.09
N ASP A 113 15.50 -10.52 9.66
CA ASP A 113 15.22 -11.88 10.11
C ASP A 113 14.90 -12.79 8.90
N PRO A 114 15.74 -13.79 8.57
CA PRO A 114 15.52 -14.65 7.41
C PRO A 114 14.20 -15.43 7.48
N ALA A 115 13.74 -15.82 8.66
CA ALA A 115 12.48 -16.56 8.79
C ALA A 115 11.28 -15.67 8.44
N VAL A 116 11.35 -14.38 8.82
CA VAL A 116 10.34 -13.39 8.47
C VAL A 116 10.40 -13.03 6.98
N ALA A 117 11.60 -12.78 6.45
CA ALA A 117 11.81 -12.51 5.03
C ALA A 117 11.28 -13.66 4.15
N ASP A 118 11.57 -14.91 4.51
CA ASP A 118 11.08 -16.10 3.82
C ASP A 118 9.55 -16.23 3.91
N ALA A 119 8.95 -15.88 5.06
CA ALA A 119 7.50 -15.90 5.22
C ALA A 119 6.82 -14.86 4.31
N ILE A 120 7.35 -13.63 4.27
CA ILE A 120 6.87 -12.57 3.38
C ILE A 120 7.02 -12.99 1.92
N ALA A 121 8.18 -13.55 1.54
CA ALA A 121 8.43 -14.00 0.18
C ALA A 121 7.45 -15.09 -0.28
N ARG A 122 7.13 -16.06 0.60
CA ARG A 122 6.12 -17.10 0.32
C ARG A 122 4.73 -16.50 0.08
N GLU A 123 4.33 -15.53 0.90
CA GLU A 123 3.03 -14.86 0.79
C GLU A 123 2.91 -14.02 -0.49
N ILE A 124 4.00 -13.36 -0.90
CA ILE A 124 4.04 -12.64 -2.18
C ILE A 124 3.93 -13.62 -3.35
N ALA A 125 4.61 -14.76 -3.28
CA ALA A 125 4.62 -15.76 -4.36
C ALA A 125 3.28 -16.49 -4.52
N SER A 126 2.40 -16.45 -3.51
CA SER A 126 1.07 -17.08 -3.54
C SER A 126 -0.06 -16.20 -4.06
N ASN A 127 0.19 -14.90 -4.28
CA ASN A 127 -0.78 -13.92 -4.81
C ASN A 127 -0.52 -13.62 -6.29
#